data_AF-A0A2A6BFF6-F1
#
_entry.id   AF-A0A2A6BFF6-F1
#
_cell.length_a   1.000
_cell.length_b   1.000
_cell.length_c   1.000
_cell.angle_alpha   90.00
_cell.angle_beta   90.00
_cell.angle_gamma   90.00
#
_symmetry.space_group_name_H-M   'P 1'
#
loop_
_entity.id
_entity.type
_entity.pdbx_description
1 polymer ?
#
loop_
_entity_poly.entity_id
_entity_poly.type
_entity_poly.pdbx_seq_one_letter_code
_entity_poly.pdbx_strand_id
1 'polypeptide(L)'
;MVSQPHIVFLTETWLSNKIPSSLIIGALPYTILRFDRSSRGGGVAIIIRDYLSYSTVTLPSSEHEITCIDLFHQSAYIRLCVVYRPPTYSLSKSESLLTCLSDIHASSPHPIVLIERRVIGDLCMTHMIMNGFTIIPRSLFYVYKPLRDRTSSFGINIELTTSTPRYHSFPVRTSRWYSQLPDSIRTAPNIRVFKRRLENHPIIAHLAKLT
;
A
#
# COMPACT_ATOMS: atom_id res chain seq x y z
N MET A 1 15.85 -24.26 -2.03
CA MET A 1 15.64 -23.59 -3.33
C MET A 1 15.03 -22.22 -3.07
N VAL A 2 15.65 -21.14 -3.53
CA VAL A 2 15.09 -19.79 -3.39
C VAL A 2 14.00 -19.63 -4.45
N SER A 3 12.76 -19.39 -4.03
CA SER A 3 11.65 -19.13 -4.95
C SER A 3 11.93 -17.85 -5.74
N GLN A 4 11.87 -17.93 -7.06
CA GLN A 4 12.03 -16.75 -7.92
C GLN A 4 10.71 -15.95 -7.96
N PRO A 5 10.76 -14.61 -7.97
CA PRO A 5 9.55 -13.78 -7.95
C PRO A 5 8.78 -13.91 -9.27
N HIS A 6 7.45 -13.89 -9.20
CA HIS A 6 6.60 -13.92 -10.40
C HIS A 6 6.47 -12.54 -11.05
N ILE A 7 6.47 -11.49 -10.21
CA ILE A 7 6.38 -10.09 -10.62
C ILE A 7 7.31 -9.28 -9.72
N VAL A 8 8.04 -8.33 -10.29
CA VAL A 8 8.92 -7.40 -9.57
C VAL A 8 8.55 -5.98 -9.98
N PHE A 9 8.35 -5.12 -8.98
CA PHE A 9 8.11 -3.69 -9.17
C PHE A 9 9.36 -2.92 -8.77
N LEU A 10 9.83 -2.06 -9.65
CA LEU A 10 11.04 -1.27 -9.47
C LEU A 10 10.73 0.22 -9.62
N THR A 11 11.30 1.02 -8.73
CA THR A 11 11.38 2.49 -8.83
C THR A 11 12.84 2.88 -8.86
N GLU A 12 13.14 4.09 -9.32
CA GLU A 12 14.54 4.57 -9.42
C GLU A 12 15.39 3.66 -10.30
N THR A 13 14.83 3.26 -11.45
CA THR A 13 15.51 2.34 -12.39
C THR A 13 16.71 3.00 -13.06
N TRP A 14 16.67 4.33 -13.23
CA TRP A 14 17.69 5.14 -13.91
C TRP A 14 17.97 4.66 -15.35
N LEU A 15 16.98 3.98 -15.93
CA LEU A 15 17.02 3.50 -17.29
C LEU A 15 16.64 4.62 -18.26
N SER A 16 17.10 4.46 -19.49
CA SER A 16 16.71 5.30 -20.61
C SER A 16 16.34 4.44 -21.81
N ASN A 17 15.61 5.03 -22.76
CA ASN A 17 15.24 4.37 -24.01
C ASN A 17 16.45 3.92 -24.86
N LYS A 18 17.67 4.36 -24.52
CA LYS A 18 18.93 3.91 -25.13
C LYS A 18 19.34 2.49 -24.70
N ILE A 19 18.77 1.96 -23.63
CA ILE A 19 19.05 0.60 -23.13
C ILE A 19 17.88 -0.30 -23.54
N PRO A 20 18.04 -1.22 -24.52
CA PRO A 20 16.99 -2.15 -24.89
C PRO A 20 16.53 -3.02 -23.72
N SER A 21 15.23 -3.31 -23.67
CA SER A 21 14.65 -4.22 -22.66
C SER A 21 15.30 -5.61 -22.63
N SER A 22 15.74 -6.11 -23.79
CA SER A 22 16.45 -7.39 -23.92
C SER A 22 17.80 -7.41 -23.19
N LEU A 23 18.49 -6.28 -23.04
CA LEU A 23 19.74 -6.22 -22.27
C LEU A 23 19.50 -6.31 -20.76
N ILE A 24 18.35 -5.83 -20.29
CA ILE A 24 17.99 -5.85 -18.87
C ILE A 24 17.56 -7.25 -18.45
N ILE A 25 16.75 -7.89 -19.29
CA ILE A 25 16.20 -9.22 -19.03
C ILE A 25 17.20 -10.33 -19.40
N GLY A 26 18.00 -10.12 -20.45
CA GLY A 26 18.86 -11.15 -21.00
C GLY A 26 18.05 -12.35 -21.48
N ALA A 27 18.45 -13.55 -21.04
CA ALA A 27 17.78 -14.82 -21.35
C ALA A 27 16.78 -15.26 -20.25
N LEU A 28 16.41 -14.36 -19.34
CA LEU A 28 15.46 -14.68 -18.28
C LEU A 28 14.03 -14.72 -18.85
N PRO A 29 13.14 -15.62 -18.34
CA PRO A 29 11.77 -15.79 -18.82
C PRO A 29 10.83 -14.72 -18.24
N TYR A 30 11.16 -13.46 -18.52
CA TYR A 30 10.42 -12.31 -18.05
C TYR A 30 10.27 -11.26 -19.15
N THR A 31 9.17 -10.54 -19.08
CA THR A 31 8.93 -9.34 -19.87
C THR A 31 9.06 -8.12 -18.95
N ILE A 32 9.57 -7.00 -19.50
CA ILE A 32 9.69 -5.73 -18.78
C ILE A 32 8.83 -4.65 -19.44
N LEU A 33 7.98 -4.05 -18.62
CA LEU A 33 7.27 -2.81 -18.93
C LEU A 33 7.91 -1.69 -18.13
N ARG A 34 8.11 -0.52 -18.72
CA ARG A 34 8.82 0.55 -18.04
C ARG A 34 8.42 1.93 -18.51
N PHE A 35 8.63 2.90 -17.64
CA PHE A 35 8.62 4.32 -17.94
C PHE A 35 10.02 4.86 -17.70
N ASP A 36 10.69 5.24 -18.79
CA ASP A 36 12.05 5.77 -18.75
C ASP A 36 12.04 7.29 -18.69
N ARG A 37 13.01 7.86 -17.98
CA ARG A 37 13.19 9.31 -17.93
C ARG A 37 14.26 9.75 -18.93
N SER A 38 14.08 10.92 -19.53
CA SER A 38 15.09 11.56 -20.38
C SER A 38 16.21 12.25 -19.58
N SER A 39 16.01 12.44 -18.27
CA SER A 39 16.97 13.07 -17.36
C SER A 39 17.47 12.10 -16.29
N ARG A 40 18.43 12.56 -15.47
CA ARG A 40 19.06 11.73 -14.41
C ARG A 40 18.07 11.43 -13.28
N GLY A 41 18.03 10.16 -12.87
CA GLY A 41 17.28 9.68 -11.72
C GLY A 41 15.79 9.48 -11.98
N GLY A 42 15.13 8.62 -11.20
CA GLY A 42 13.75 8.20 -11.42
C GLY A 42 13.63 6.98 -12.34
N GLY A 43 12.49 6.86 -12.99
CA GLY A 43 12.05 5.74 -13.80
C GLY A 43 11.36 4.65 -12.96
N VAL A 44 10.43 3.95 -13.60
CA VAL A 44 9.75 2.79 -13.00
C VAL A 44 9.74 1.61 -13.97
N ALA A 45 9.71 0.40 -13.44
CA ALA A 45 9.54 -0.80 -14.24
C ALA A 45 8.73 -1.87 -13.51
N ILE A 46 8.02 -2.67 -14.30
CA ILE A 46 7.38 -3.92 -13.89
C ILE A 46 8.04 -5.04 -14.69
N ILE A 47 8.64 -6.00 -14.00
CA ILE A 47 9.20 -7.21 -14.59
C ILE A 47 8.25 -8.36 -14.27
N ILE A 48 7.76 -9.08 -15.28
CA ILE A 48 6.63 -10.01 -15.18
C ILE A 48 7.05 -11.33 -15.82
N ARG A 49 6.79 -12.47 -15.17
CA ARG A 49 7.01 -13.79 -15.78
C ARG A 49 6.20 -13.96 -17.05
N ASP A 50 6.80 -14.51 -18.09
CA ASP A 50 6.15 -14.65 -19.41
C ASP A 50 4.91 -15.55 -19.41
N TYR A 51 4.78 -16.45 -18.43
CA TYR A 51 3.59 -17.31 -18.31
C TYR A 51 2.37 -16.58 -17.73
N LEU A 52 2.54 -15.38 -17.16
CA LEU A 52 1.44 -14.62 -16.59
C LEU A 52 0.69 -13.86 -17.68
N SER A 53 -0.62 -14.10 -17.79
CA SER A 53 -1.49 -13.32 -18.66
C SER A 53 -1.78 -11.95 -18.06
N TYR A 54 -1.43 -10.89 -18.79
CA TYR A 54 -1.69 -9.52 -18.38
C TYR A 54 -2.04 -8.61 -19.57
N SER A 55 -2.65 -7.47 -19.31
CA SER A 55 -2.75 -6.35 -20.25
C SER A 55 -2.15 -5.08 -19.66
N THR A 56 -1.51 -4.26 -20.49
CA THR A 56 -1.06 -2.93 -20.10
C THR A 56 -2.24 -1.98 -19.95
N VAL A 57 -2.26 -1.17 -18.90
CA VAL A 57 -3.30 -0.15 -18.71
C VAL A 57 -2.90 1.10 -19.47
N THR A 58 -3.79 1.59 -20.33
CA THR A 58 -3.62 2.89 -20.95
C THR A 58 -3.71 3.96 -19.88
N LEU A 59 -2.61 4.65 -19.63
CA LEU A 59 -2.58 5.75 -18.69
C LEU A 59 -3.17 7.00 -19.35
N PRO A 60 -3.89 7.86 -18.60
CA PRO A 60 -4.16 9.23 -19.06
C PRO A 60 -2.81 9.86 -19.46
N SER A 61 -2.79 10.76 -20.45
CA SER A 61 -1.56 11.47 -20.84
C SER A 61 -0.89 12.06 -19.59
N SER A 62 0.19 11.41 -19.13
CA SER A 62 0.74 11.63 -17.80
C SER A 62 2.25 11.70 -17.91
N GLU A 63 2.81 12.81 -17.46
CA GLU A 63 4.25 12.98 -17.26
C GLU A 63 4.74 12.24 -16.00
N HIS A 64 3.84 11.55 -15.29
CA HIS A 64 4.17 10.86 -14.05
C HIS A 64 4.81 9.51 -14.33
N GLU A 65 5.77 9.16 -13.49
CA GLU A 65 6.54 7.93 -13.58
C GLU A 65 5.70 6.76 -13.05
N ILE A 66 4.80 6.28 -13.90
CA ILE A 66 3.79 5.27 -13.59
C ILE A 66 3.80 4.19 -14.66
N THR A 67 3.60 2.96 -14.24
CA THR A 67 3.25 1.85 -15.15
C THR A 67 2.25 0.97 -14.43
N CYS A 68 1.26 0.49 -15.17
CA CYS A 68 0.18 -0.33 -14.63
C CYS A 68 -0.10 -1.53 -15.54
N ILE A 69 -0.43 -2.65 -14.91
CA ILE A 69 -0.91 -3.86 -15.57
C ILE A 69 -2.19 -4.36 -14.92
N ASP A 70 -2.97 -5.04 -15.72
CA ASP A 70 -4.11 -5.81 -15.28
C ASP A 70 -3.77 -7.29 -15.39
N LEU A 71 -3.80 -7.99 -14.26
CA LEU A 71 -3.65 -9.44 -14.19
C LEU A 71 -5.01 -10.10 -14.23
N PHE A 72 -5.10 -11.14 -15.06
CA PHE A 72 -6.28 -11.97 -15.18
C PHE A 72 -5.94 -13.38 -14.72
N HIS A 73 -6.62 -13.85 -13.67
CA HIS A 73 -6.51 -15.25 -13.26
C HIS A 73 -7.88 -15.81 -12.91
N GLN A 74 -8.37 -16.74 -13.73
CA GLN A 74 -9.72 -17.31 -13.63
C GLN A 74 -10.78 -16.20 -13.64
N SER A 75 -11.42 -15.94 -12.49
CA SER A 75 -12.44 -14.91 -12.29
C SER A 75 -11.93 -13.73 -11.44
N ALA A 76 -10.63 -13.71 -11.11
CA ALA A 76 -10.02 -12.63 -10.36
C ALA A 76 -9.33 -11.65 -11.31
N TYR A 77 -9.64 -10.37 -11.12
CA TYR A 77 -9.02 -9.26 -11.80
C TYR A 77 -8.26 -8.43 -10.77
N ILE A 78 -6.98 -8.15 -11.03
CA ILE A 78 -6.16 -7.30 -10.15
C ILE A 78 -5.38 -6.31 -11.01
N ARG A 79 -5.63 -5.02 -10.78
CA ARG A 79 -4.78 -3.95 -11.31
C ARG A 79 -3.61 -3.71 -10.37
N LEU A 80 -2.39 -3.81 -10.90
CA LEU A 80 -1.17 -3.51 -10.18
C LEU A 80 -0.49 -2.31 -10.83
N CYS A 81 -0.09 -1.34 -10.02
CA CYS A 81 0.56 -0.12 -10.47
C CYS A 81 1.84 0.12 -9.68
N VAL A 82 2.91 0.44 -10.40
CA VAL A 82 4.13 1.03 -9.82
C VAL A 82 4.14 2.51 -10.11
N VAL A 83 4.43 3.29 -9.08
CA VAL A 83 4.41 4.75 -9.12
C VAL A 83 5.63 5.23 -8.38
N TYR A 84 6.39 6.11 -9.01
CA TYR A 84 7.43 6.87 -8.33
C TYR A 84 7.02 8.34 -8.28
N ARG A 85 7.05 8.92 -7.08
CA ARG A 85 6.84 10.36 -6.85
C ARG A 85 8.20 10.99 -6.53
N PRO A 86 8.83 11.70 -7.49
CA PRO A 86 10.08 12.40 -7.24
C PRO A 86 10.01 13.33 -6.03
N PRO A 87 11.07 13.42 -5.21
CA PRO A 87 11.09 14.30 -4.04
C PRO A 87 10.86 15.77 -4.41
N THR A 88 11.26 16.16 -5.62
CA THR A 88 11.17 17.52 -6.17
C THR A 88 9.80 17.90 -6.75
N TYR A 89 8.80 17.02 -6.69
CA TYR A 89 7.45 17.38 -7.13
C TYR A 89 6.93 18.57 -6.32
N SER A 90 6.44 19.59 -7.04
CA SER A 90 5.66 20.67 -6.46
C SER A 90 4.34 20.14 -5.88
N LEU A 91 3.65 20.97 -5.11
CA LEU A 91 2.30 20.67 -4.64
C LEU A 91 1.37 20.36 -5.83
N SER A 92 1.35 21.22 -6.84
CA SER A 92 0.53 21.05 -8.05
C SER A 92 0.83 19.76 -8.81
N LYS A 93 2.11 19.38 -8.95
CA LYS A 93 2.48 18.09 -9.56
C LYS A 93 2.06 16.90 -8.70
N SER A 94 2.07 17.05 -7.39
CA SER A 94 1.60 16.00 -6.47
C SER A 94 0.07 15.85 -6.55
N GLU A 95 -0.67 16.95 -6.68
CA GLU A 95 -2.13 16.94 -6.88
C GLU A 95 -2.49 16.32 -8.23
N SER A 96 -1.80 16.70 -9.31
CA SER A 96 -1.96 16.08 -10.63
C SER A 96 -1.69 14.57 -10.60
N LEU A 97 -0.69 14.13 -9.83
CA LEU A 97 -0.41 12.71 -9.62
C LEU A 97 -1.59 12.01 -8.92
N LEU A 98 -2.16 12.62 -7.89
CA LEU A 98 -3.32 12.07 -7.19
C LEU A 98 -4.56 11.99 -8.09
N THR A 99 -4.79 12.98 -8.95
CA THR A 99 -5.84 12.93 -9.97
C THR A 99 -5.61 11.77 -10.93
N CYS A 100 -4.39 11.63 -11.46
CA CYS A 100 -4.03 10.53 -12.36
C CYS A 100 -4.24 9.15 -11.71
N LEU A 101 -3.85 8.98 -10.44
CA LEU A 101 -4.10 7.75 -9.69
C LEU A 101 -5.60 7.49 -9.47
N SER A 102 -6.38 8.55 -9.29
CA SER A 102 -7.84 8.46 -9.16
C SER A 102 -8.49 8.01 -10.47
N ASP A 103 -8.01 8.50 -11.62
CA ASP A 103 -8.48 8.08 -12.94
C ASP A 103 -8.10 6.63 -13.27
N ILE A 104 -6.87 6.23 -12.92
CA ILE A 104 -6.41 4.83 -13.04
C ILE A 104 -7.26 3.90 -12.16
N HIS A 105 -7.65 4.37 -10.98
CA HIS A 105 -8.53 3.63 -10.09
C HIS A 105 -9.95 3.51 -10.67
N ALA A 106 -10.53 4.63 -11.12
CA ALA A 106 -11.88 4.69 -11.66
C ALA A 106 -12.05 3.90 -12.97
N SER A 107 -10.99 3.79 -13.78
CA SER A 107 -10.96 2.98 -15.01
C SER A 107 -10.76 1.49 -14.76
N SER A 108 -10.65 1.05 -13.50
CA SER A 108 -10.57 -0.36 -13.18
C SER A 108 -11.96 -1.00 -13.33
N PRO A 109 -12.12 -2.12 -14.07
CA PRO A 109 -13.37 -2.86 -14.20
C PRO A 109 -13.78 -3.52 -12.88
N HIS A 110 -12.83 -3.79 -11.98
CA HIS A 110 -13.09 -4.30 -10.64
C HIS A 110 -12.18 -3.55 -9.65
N PRO A 111 -12.53 -2.31 -9.28
CA PRO A 111 -11.74 -1.53 -8.34
C PRO A 111 -11.84 -2.18 -6.97
N ILE A 112 -10.93 -3.11 -6.67
CA ILE A 112 -10.75 -3.61 -5.31
C ILE A 112 -10.02 -2.52 -4.55
N VAL A 113 -10.79 -1.70 -3.87
CA VAL A 113 -10.28 -0.77 -2.89
C VAL A 113 -9.73 -1.61 -1.73
N LEU A 114 -8.43 -1.89 -1.75
CA LEU A 114 -7.71 -2.60 -0.66
C LEU A 114 -7.67 -1.77 0.64
N ILE A 115 -8.46 -0.69 0.76
CA ILE A 115 -8.52 0.12 1.98
C ILE A 115 -8.93 -0.74 3.16
N GLU A 116 -9.92 -1.61 3.03
CA GLU A 116 -10.29 -2.54 4.09
C GLU A 116 -9.13 -3.45 4.49
N ARG A 117 -8.40 -3.98 3.50
CA ARG A 117 -7.19 -4.79 3.74
C ARG A 117 -6.05 -4.00 4.37
N ARG A 118 -5.89 -2.72 4.01
CA ARG A 118 -4.94 -1.80 4.63
C ARG A 118 -5.32 -1.55 6.10
N VAL A 119 -6.58 -1.27 6.38
CA VAL A 119 -7.11 -1.10 7.74
C VAL A 119 -6.82 -2.36 8.56
N ILE A 120 -7.14 -3.54 8.03
CA ILE A 120 -6.85 -4.83 8.69
C ILE A 120 -5.34 -4.98 8.94
N GLY A 121 -4.50 -4.70 7.94
CA GLY A 121 -3.04 -4.81 8.04
C GLY A 121 -2.44 -3.87 9.09
N ASP A 122 -2.83 -2.60 9.06
CA ASP A 122 -2.38 -1.57 9.99
C ASP A 122 -2.84 -1.90 11.43
N LEU A 123 -4.08 -2.37 11.61
CA LEU A 123 -4.59 -2.82 12.91
C LEU A 123 -3.89 -4.08 13.41
N CYS A 124 -3.58 -5.04 12.52
CA CYS A 124 -2.79 -6.22 12.86
C CYS A 124 -1.40 -5.82 13.34
N MET A 125 -0.72 -4.94 12.62
CA MET A 125 0.59 -4.41 13.02
C MET A 125 0.51 -3.68 14.36
N THR A 126 -0.52 -2.85 14.56
CA THR A 126 -0.79 -2.16 15.84
C THR A 126 -0.95 -3.16 17.00
N HIS A 127 -1.77 -4.20 16.81
CA HIS A 127 -1.98 -5.24 17.80
C HIS A 127 -0.69 -6.01 18.09
N MET A 128 0.12 -6.32 17.08
CA MET A 128 1.43 -6.95 17.26
C MET A 128 2.38 -6.07 18.07
N ILE A 129 2.50 -4.77 17.74
CA ILE A 129 3.35 -3.82 18.48
C ILE A 129 2.90 -3.71 19.94
N MET A 130 1.60 -3.60 20.20
CA MET A 130 1.06 -3.46 21.55
C MET A 130 1.30 -4.69 22.43
N ASN A 131 1.21 -5.90 21.85
CA ASN A 131 1.35 -7.16 22.56
C ASN A 131 2.78 -7.73 22.51
N GLY A 132 3.72 -7.04 21.84
CA GLY A 132 5.10 -7.51 21.70
C GLY A 132 5.27 -8.70 20.75
N PHE A 133 4.32 -8.93 19.84
CA PHE A 133 4.40 -9.98 18.82
C PHE A 133 5.19 -9.53 17.58
N THR A 134 6.28 -8.78 17.77
CA THR A 134 7.11 -8.23 16.69
C THR A 134 8.53 -8.81 16.74
N ILE A 135 9.16 -8.97 15.56
CA ILE A 135 10.57 -9.41 15.46
C ILE A 135 11.51 -8.33 16.02
N ILE A 136 11.17 -7.06 15.78
CA ILE A 136 11.93 -5.90 16.25
C ILE A 136 11.48 -5.56 17.68
N PRO A 137 12.40 -5.14 18.59
CA PRO A 137 12.05 -4.66 19.92
C PRO A 137 11.00 -3.55 19.91
N ARG A 138 10.02 -3.63 20.82
CA ARG A 138 8.91 -2.65 20.94
C ARG A 138 9.39 -1.21 21.12
N SER A 139 10.54 -1.00 21.76
CA SER A 139 11.16 0.31 21.99
C SER A 139 11.61 1.02 20.71
N LEU A 140 11.77 0.29 19.60
CA LEU A 140 12.13 0.86 18.29
C LEU A 140 10.90 1.29 17.48
N PHE A 141 9.70 0.96 17.95
CA PHE A 141 8.45 1.42 17.34
C PHE A 141 7.92 2.67 18.04
N TYR A 142 7.00 3.37 17.37
CA TYR A 142 6.16 4.35 18.06
C TYR A 142 5.38 3.65 19.19
N VAL A 143 5.48 4.19 20.40
CA VAL A 143 4.84 3.61 21.58
C VAL A 143 3.47 4.25 21.79
N TYR A 144 2.41 3.46 21.58
CA TYR A 144 1.04 3.85 21.90
C TYR A 144 0.89 4.13 23.40
N LYS A 145 0.42 5.34 23.74
CA LYS A 145 0.15 5.74 25.12
C LYS A 145 -1.31 5.39 25.45
N PRO A 146 -1.58 4.58 26.48
CA PRO A 146 -2.95 4.32 26.91
C PRO A 146 -3.64 5.61 27.36
N LEU A 147 -4.92 5.72 27.02
CA LEU A 147 -5.84 6.73 27.52
C LEU A 147 -6.89 6.00 28.37
N ARG A 148 -7.18 6.55 29.55
CA ARG A 148 -8.30 6.11 30.38
C ARG A 148 -9.36 7.20 30.33
N ASP A 149 -10.49 6.91 29.70
CA ASP A 149 -11.68 7.75 29.73
C ASP A 149 -12.68 7.23 30.77
N ARG A 150 -13.68 8.05 31.10
CA ARG A 150 -14.69 7.68 32.10
C ARG A 150 -15.68 6.61 31.60
N THR A 151 -15.68 6.36 30.29
CA THR A 151 -16.69 5.57 29.57
C THR A 151 -16.16 4.28 28.96
N SER A 152 -14.85 4.14 28.74
CA SER A 152 -14.24 2.92 28.22
C SER A 152 -13.11 2.41 29.11
N SER A 153 -12.93 1.10 29.14
CA SER A 153 -11.85 0.44 29.87
C SER A 153 -10.48 0.63 29.19
N PHE A 154 -10.45 1.13 27.95
CA PHE A 154 -9.24 1.22 27.13
C PHE A 154 -9.40 2.21 25.96
N GLY A 155 -8.56 3.26 25.95
CA GLY A 155 -8.33 4.12 24.79
C GLY A 155 -6.85 4.24 24.47
N ILE A 156 -6.52 4.81 23.31
CA ILE A 156 -5.17 5.20 22.95
C ILE A 156 -5.13 6.72 22.79
N ASN A 157 -4.12 7.36 23.39
CA ASN A 157 -3.89 8.79 23.20
C ASN A 157 -3.65 9.08 21.72
N ILE A 158 -4.43 10.01 21.18
CA ILE A 158 -4.30 10.48 19.80
C ILE A 158 -3.67 11.86 19.86
N GLU A 159 -2.47 11.99 19.29
CA GLU A 159 -1.78 13.27 19.20
C GLU A 159 -2.59 14.24 18.32
N LEU A 160 -2.86 15.44 18.85
CA LEU A 160 -3.52 16.50 18.09
C LEU A 160 -2.59 17.01 17.00
N THR A 161 -3.09 17.10 15.78
CA THR A 161 -2.33 17.62 14.63
C THR A 161 -3.23 18.40 13.70
N THR A 162 -2.74 19.54 13.22
CA THR A 162 -3.36 20.34 12.15
C THR A 162 -2.79 20.01 10.77
N SER A 163 -1.68 19.24 10.71
CA SER A 163 -1.03 18.83 9.46
C SER A 163 -1.69 17.57 8.88
N THR A 164 -2.19 17.66 7.63
CA THR A 164 -2.80 16.53 6.90
C THR A 164 -1.85 15.33 6.79
N PRO A 165 -0.57 15.46 6.39
CA PRO A 165 0.36 14.33 6.38
C PRO A 165 0.49 13.62 7.73
N ARG A 166 0.55 14.37 8.83
CA ARG A 166 0.63 13.80 10.18
C ARG A 166 -0.69 13.15 10.60
N TYR A 167 -1.83 13.70 10.19
CA TYR A 167 -3.14 13.12 10.42
C TYR A 167 -3.25 11.70 9.83
N HIS A 168 -2.76 11.52 8.60
CA HIS A 168 -2.69 10.21 7.93
C HIS A 168 -1.38 9.45 8.21
N SER A 169 -0.62 9.81 9.25
CA SER A 169 0.52 8.99 9.69
C SER A 169 0.03 7.69 10.32
N PHE A 170 0.86 6.64 10.26
CA PHE A 170 0.55 5.34 10.87
C PHE A 170 0.10 5.45 12.34
N PRO A 171 0.84 6.10 13.27
CA PRO A 171 0.44 6.13 14.68
C PRO A 171 -0.87 6.88 14.91
N VAL A 172 -1.09 8.03 14.25
CA VAL A 172 -2.31 8.83 14.44
C VAL A 172 -3.54 8.13 13.84
N ARG A 173 -3.43 7.51 12.66
CA ARG A 173 -4.57 6.78 12.06
C ARG A 173 -4.93 5.55 12.88
N THR A 174 -3.93 4.77 13.29
CA THR A 174 -4.15 3.48 13.96
C THR A 174 -4.66 3.67 15.38
N SER A 175 -4.22 4.70 16.12
CA SER A 175 -4.80 5.03 17.43
C SER A 175 -6.30 5.33 17.34
N ARG A 176 -6.73 6.06 16.28
CA ARG A 176 -8.15 6.38 16.03
C ARG A 176 -8.97 5.14 15.70
N TRP A 177 -8.45 4.27 14.83
CA TRP A 177 -9.13 3.04 14.46
C TRP A 177 -9.19 2.03 15.61
N TYR A 178 -8.06 1.82 16.29
CA TYR A 178 -7.94 0.82 17.35
C TYR A 178 -8.81 1.16 18.56
N SER A 179 -8.94 2.43 18.91
CA SER A 179 -9.81 2.88 20.01
C SER A 179 -11.30 2.65 19.76
N GLN A 180 -11.70 2.43 18.50
CA GLN A 180 -13.08 2.10 18.14
C GLN A 180 -13.36 0.59 18.13
N LEU A 181 -12.33 -0.25 18.24
CA LEU A 181 -12.51 -1.70 18.19
C LEU A 181 -13.26 -2.21 19.43
N PRO A 182 -14.25 -3.10 19.28
CA PRO A 182 -14.91 -3.74 20.41
C PRO A 182 -13.94 -4.63 21.19
N ASP A 183 -14.21 -4.82 22.49
CA ASP A 183 -13.41 -5.69 23.37
C ASP A 183 -13.29 -7.10 22.80
N SER A 184 -14.35 -7.62 22.15
CA SER A 184 -14.36 -8.93 21.50
C SER A 184 -13.24 -9.08 20.47
N ILE A 185 -12.81 -8.00 19.82
CA ILE A 185 -11.67 -8.01 18.89
C ILE A 185 -10.37 -7.72 19.64
N ARG A 186 -10.32 -6.67 20.48
CA ARG A 186 -9.09 -6.22 21.15
C ARG A 186 -8.48 -7.29 22.06
N THR A 187 -9.32 -8.05 22.75
CA THR A 187 -8.93 -9.13 23.68
C THR A 187 -8.59 -10.46 23.00
N ALA A 188 -8.39 -10.46 21.67
CA ALA A 188 -7.99 -11.67 20.97
C ALA A 188 -6.68 -12.25 21.52
N PRO A 189 -6.60 -13.58 21.76
CA PRO A 189 -5.46 -14.20 22.43
C PRO A 189 -4.20 -14.28 21.56
N ASN A 190 -4.32 -14.10 20.25
CA ASN A 190 -3.20 -14.10 19.32
C ASN A 190 -3.59 -13.41 18.00
N ILE A 191 -2.57 -13.13 17.19
CA ILE A 191 -2.73 -12.42 15.91
C ILE A 191 -3.64 -13.14 14.91
N ARG A 192 -3.66 -14.48 14.90
CA ARG A 192 -4.53 -15.25 13.99
C ARG A 192 -6.00 -15.05 14.34
N VAL A 193 -6.34 -15.11 15.63
CA VAL A 193 -7.70 -14.86 16.12
C VAL A 193 -8.08 -13.39 15.94
N PHE A 194 -7.15 -12.47 16.21
CA PHE A 194 -7.37 -11.02 16.02
C PHE A 194 -7.73 -10.71 14.57
N LYS A 195 -6.90 -11.16 13.62
CA LYS A 195 -7.12 -10.96 12.18
C LYS A 195 -8.45 -11.55 11.72
N ARG A 196 -8.76 -12.79 12.11
CA ARG A 196 -10.02 -13.45 11.76
C ARG A 196 -11.24 -12.70 12.32
N ARG A 197 -11.16 -12.22 13.56
CA ARG A 197 -12.25 -11.43 14.16
C ARG A 197 -12.43 -10.09 13.46
N LEU A 198 -11.35 -9.41 13.06
CA LEU A 198 -11.41 -8.19 12.27
C LEU A 198 -12.04 -8.41 10.89
N GLU A 199 -11.57 -9.40 10.13
CA GLU A 199 -12.03 -9.71 8.77
C GLU A 199 -13.54 -10.00 8.72
N ASN A 200 -14.10 -10.56 9.79
CA ASN A 200 -15.52 -10.90 9.88
C ASN A 200 -16.39 -9.80 10.52
N HIS A 201 -15.81 -8.68 10.97
CA HIS A 201 -16.56 -7.66 11.70
C HIS A 201 -16.93 -6.46 10.80
N PRO A 202 -18.19 -5.99 10.81
CA PRO A 202 -18.65 -4.91 9.93
C PRO A 202 -17.96 -3.55 10.17
N ILE A 203 -17.26 -3.41 11.30
CA ILE A 203 -16.49 -2.20 11.64
C ILE A 203 -15.43 -1.86 10.58
N ILE A 204 -14.90 -2.84 9.85
CA ILE A 204 -13.86 -2.59 8.85
C ILE A 204 -14.36 -1.67 7.74
N ALA A 205 -15.59 -1.87 7.26
CA ALA A 205 -16.20 -1.00 6.25
C ALA A 205 -16.40 0.44 6.78
N HIS A 206 -16.68 0.61 8.07
CA HIS A 206 -16.76 1.92 8.70
C HIS A 206 -15.37 2.58 8.78
N LEU A 207 -14.36 1.86 9.29
CA LEU A 207 -13.00 2.38 9.45
C LEU A 207 -12.35 2.70 8.11
N ALA A 208 -12.64 1.93 7.06
CA ALA A 208 -12.16 2.20 5.71
C ALA A 208 -12.59 3.58 5.18
N LYS A 209 -13.78 4.05 5.57
CA LYS A 209 -14.28 5.40 5.19
C LYS A 209 -13.58 6.54 5.94
N LEU A 210 -12.83 6.24 7.00
CA LEU A 210 -12.07 7.22 7.79
C LEU A 210 -10.62 7.41 7.27
N THR A 211 -10.26 6.74 6.17
CA THR A 211 -8.89 6.68 5.64
C THR A 211 -8.52 7.92 4.84
#